data_AF-A0A957XP97-F1
#
_entry.id   AF-A0A957XP97-F1
#
_cell.length_a   1.000
_cell.length_b   1.000
_cell.length_c   1.000
_cell.angle_alpha   90.00
_cell.angle_beta   90.00
_cell.angle_gamma   90.00
#
_symmetry.space_group_name_H-M   'P 1'
#
loop_
_entity.id
_entity.type
_entity.pdbx_description
1 polymer ?
#
loop_
_entity_poly.entity_id
_entity_poly.type
_entity_poly.pdbx_seq_one_letter_code
_entity_poly.pdbx_strand_id
1 'polypeptide(L)'
;MMSVKRLQEANFEKIYEDLEFIMDCFQEVLEELGEPELAQRLPWRDGMQPPATLHQPRRTAQAYSIAFQLLNMVEENASVQRRRMIEAEGNLADVSGLWQQNLHRLKTQGLTGNQIAENLTSIRVEPVLTAHPTEAKRATVLEHHRRLYLLLVRRENQMWTPSEQEEIRDAVKVELERLWRTGEIYLEKPDVASERRNIIYYLYNVFPLVLPELDRRLRYAWQAMGFNPMLLETPFQMPHLSFGNWVGGDRDGHPLVTASVTRETLVDLRQTALRLLDQQLTNLAVRMSLSEHLQTPPPSLRTWITDGAQSLGERGQEALDRNPEEPWRQVVNLIRAKLPVTTAEQPTASGTYPSASELLADLTWLRQNLFEVKAQRIVRMDLDPLIRIAQTFGFHMAALDIRQNSRFHDLAVAQLMTAAGLNGADFPQWDEEQRLRFLNEELLSPRPFTRPDMKLGNEAEAVLSCYRVVVEHINHNGADGLGSLIVSMTRSLSDLLAVYLVAREVGLAMQTEDGLVCQLPVVPLFETIDDLQQAPQILKAFLTHPLTQRSLAYQQEQNGLEQPVQQVMVG
;
A
#
# COMPACT_ATOMS: atom_id res chain seq x y z
N MET A 1 2.09 31.98 24.40
CA MET A 1 3.04 30.88 24.67
C MET A 1 2.62 30.18 25.94
N MET A 2 1.84 29.11 25.83
CA MET A 2 1.67 28.19 26.95
C MET A 2 2.97 27.37 27.10
N SER A 3 3.53 27.30 28.30
CA SER A 3 4.74 26.49 28.54
C SER A 3 4.46 25.00 28.26
N VAL A 4 5.45 24.25 27.77
CA VAL A 4 5.36 22.78 27.49
C VAL A 4 4.73 22.00 28.64
N LYS A 5 4.98 22.40 29.90
CA LYS A 5 4.41 21.79 31.10
C LYS A 5 2.88 21.95 31.20
N ARG A 6 2.35 23.14 30.90
CA ARG A 6 0.89 23.38 30.84
C ARG A 6 0.21 22.63 29.70
N LEU A 7 0.89 22.47 28.56
CA LEU A 7 0.39 21.65 27.45
C LEU A 7 0.40 20.15 27.77
N GLN A 8 1.31 19.69 28.63
CA GLN A 8 1.25 18.32 29.17
C GLN A 8 0.07 18.15 30.12
N GLU A 9 -0.11 19.07 31.07
CA GLU A 9 -1.23 19.05 32.02
C GLU A 9 -2.59 19.07 31.30
N ALA A 10 -2.78 19.97 30.33
CA ALA A 10 -4.02 20.05 29.54
C ALA A 10 -4.28 18.81 28.66
N ASN A 11 -3.22 18.14 28.19
CA ASN A 11 -3.36 16.90 27.42
C ASN A 11 -3.82 15.74 28.32
N PHE A 12 -3.31 15.67 29.55
CA PHE A 12 -3.79 14.69 30.52
C PHE A 12 -5.23 14.96 30.92
N GLU A 13 -5.59 16.22 31.19
CA GLU A 13 -6.96 16.63 31.52
C GLU A 13 -7.95 16.20 30.44
N LYS A 14 -7.65 16.46 29.16
CA LYS A 14 -8.47 16.00 28.03
C LYS A 14 -8.60 14.47 27.98
N ILE A 15 -7.50 13.73 28.19
CA ILE A 15 -7.54 12.26 28.21
C ILE A 15 -8.48 11.79 29.32
N TYR A 16 -8.40 12.37 30.51
CA TYR A 16 -9.28 12.03 31.61
C TYR A 16 -10.75 12.34 31.30
N GLU A 17 -11.07 13.54 30.79
CA GLU A 17 -12.44 13.94 30.47
C GLU A 17 -13.08 13.07 29.37
N ASP A 18 -12.35 12.80 28.29
CA ASP A 18 -12.87 11.98 27.19
C ASP A 18 -12.97 10.50 27.60
N LEU A 19 -12.02 10.01 28.41
CA LEU A 19 -12.06 8.64 28.96
C LEU A 19 -13.23 8.47 29.92
N GLU A 20 -13.43 9.41 30.84
CA GLU A 20 -14.57 9.38 31.77
C GLU A 20 -15.89 9.36 31.00
N PHE A 21 -16.06 10.27 30.03
CA PHE A 21 -17.27 10.33 29.21
C PHE A 21 -17.57 9.02 28.47
N ILE A 22 -16.57 8.43 27.79
CA ILE A 22 -16.81 7.23 26.98
C ILE A 22 -16.97 5.98 27.85
N MET A 23 -16.28 5.92 29.00
CA MET A 23 -16.43 4.84 29.96
C MET A 23 -17.76 4.92 30.71
N ASP A 24 -18.29 6.12 30.98
CA ASP A 24 -19.65 6.31 31.50
C ASP A 24 -20.69 5.76 30.52
N CYS A 25 -20.58 6.13 29.24
CA CYS A 25 -21.46 5.57 28.20
C CYS A 25 -21.37 4.04 28.17
N PHE A 26 -20.17 3.47 28.26
CA PHE A 26 -19.99 2.02 28.20
C PHE A 26 -20.56 1.32 29.44
N GLN A 27 -20.40 1.91 30.62
CA GLN A 27 -20.99 1.41 31.85
C GLN A 27 -22.52 1.38 31.76
N GLU A 28 -23.15 2.48 31.35
CA GLU A 28 -24.60 2.57 31.17
C GLU A 28 -25.10 1.51 30.18
N VAL A 29 -24.41 1.33 29.06
CA VAL A 29 -24.74 0.29 28.07
C VAL A 29 -24.69 -1.11 28.71
N LEU A 30 -23.66 -1.42 29.51
CA LEU A 30 -23.59 -2.72 30.19
C LEU A 30 -24.72 -2.89 31.22
N GLU A 31 -25.06 -1.86 31.98
CA GLU A 31 -26.16 -1.89 32.95
C GLU A 31 -27.52 -2.12 32.26
N GLU A 32 -27.80 -1.36 31.19
CA GLU A 32 -29.02 -1.48 30.38
C GLU A 32 -29.17 -2.86 29.73
N LEU A 33 -28.05 -3.50 29.39
CA LEU A 33 -28.01 -4.83 28.80
C LEU A 33 -28.05 -5.98 29.83
N GLY A 34 -28.16 -5.66 31.12
CA GLY A 34 -28.27 -6.66 32.19
C GLY A 34 -26.94 -7.22 32.69
N GLU A 35 -25.84 -6.47 32.55
CA GLU A 35 -24.49 -6.82 33.02
C GLU A 35 -23.98 -5.92 34.16
N PRO A 36 -24.76 -5.62 35.22
CA PRO A 36 -24.38 -4.62 36.23
C PRO A 36 -23.13 -5.00 37.03
N GLU A 37 -22.85 -6.29 37.23
CA GLU A 37 -21.63 -6.75 37.88
C GLU A 37 -20.36 -6.48 37.04
N LEU A 38 -20.46 -6.57 35.72
CA LEU A 38 -19.35 -6.26 34.81
C LEU A 38 -19.15 -4.75 34.73
N ALA A 39 -20.25 -3.99 34.68
CA ALA A 39 -20.25 -2.52 34.66
C ALA A 39 -19.48 -1.93 35.86
N GLN A 40 -19.72 -2.44 37.07
CA GLN A 40 -19.02 -2.02 38.30
C GLN A 40 -17.53 -2.41 38.33
N ARG A 41 -17.10 -3.33 37.46
CA ARG A 41 -15.73 -3.87 37.43
C ARG A 41 -14.91 -3.34 36.26
N LEU A 42 -15.41 -2.36 35.50
CA LEU A 42 -14.65 -1.74 34.42
C LEU A 42 -13.40 -1.00 34.95
N PRO A 43 -12.28 -1.00 34.20
CA PRO A 43 -11.07 -0.29 34.59
C PRO A 43 -11.23 1.24 34.53
N TRP A 44 -10.31 1.96 35.19
CA TRP A 44 -10.21 3.43 35.22
C TRP A 44 -11.43 4.18 35.81
N ARG A 45 -12.11 3.54 36.76
CA ARG A 45 -13.17 4.15 37.57
C ARG A 45 -12.75 4.30 39.02
N ASP A 46 -13.30 5.32 39.68
CA ASP A 46 -13.12 5.51 41.13
C ASP A 46 -13.79 4.35 41.90
N GLY A 47 -13.03 3.72 42.81
CA GLY A 47 -13.50 2.58 43.60
C GLY A 47 -13.31 1.20 42.97
N MET A 48 -12.53 1.09 41.88
CA MET A 48 -12.24 -0.19 41.22
C MET A 48 -11.62 -1.21 42.19
N GLN A 49 -12.29 -2.35 42.36
CA GLN A 49 -11.74 -3.51 43.07
C GLN A 49 -11.36 -4.56 42.03
N PRO A 50 -10.06 -4.90 41.88
CA PRO A 50 -9.66 -5.97 40.98
C PRO A 50 -10.34 -7.28 41.42
N PRO A 51 -10.93 -8.06 40.49
CA PRO A 51 -11.75 -9.21 40.86
C PRO A 51 -10.89 -10.29 41.53
N ALA A 52 -11.33 -10.77 42.69
CA ALA A 52 -10.72 -11.95 43.34
C ALA A 52 -10.96 -13.25 42.54
N THR A 53 -12.04 -13.31 41.77
CA THR A 53 -12.42 -14.42 40.87
C THR A 53 -13.17 -13.92 39.64
N LEU A 54 -12.80 -14.43 38.46
CA LEU A 54 -13.45 -14.10 37.18
C LEU A 54 -14.70 -14.96 36.98
N HIS A 55 -15.87 -14.46 37.38
CA HIS A 55 -17.15 -15.03 36.94
C HIS A 55 -17.35 -14.64 35.46
N GLN A 56 -17.44 -15.63 34.56
CA GLN A 56 -17.52 -15.44 33.09
C GLN A 56 -16.25 -14.79 32.46
N PRO A 57 -15.13 -15.55 32.38
CA PRO A 57 -13.83 -15.02 31.93
C PRO A 57 -13.86 -14.46 30.52
N ARG A 58 -14.67 -15.01 29.60
CA ARG A 58 -14.78 -14.51 28.22
C ARG A 58 -15.41 -13.12 28.15
N ARG A 59 -16.50 -12.88 28.87
CA ARG A 59 -17.16 -11.56 28.90
C ARG A 59 -16.33 -10.51 29.62
N THR A 60 -15.66 -10.91 30.69
CA THR A 60 -14.73 -10.01 31.39
C THR A 60 -13.56 -9.62 30.48
N ALA A 61 -12.95 -10.59 29.78
CA ALA A 61 -11.89 -10.32 28.82
C ALA A 61 -12.35 -9.40 27.68
N GLN A 62 -13.56 -9.60 27.16
CA GLN A 62 -14.13 -8.73 26.14
C GLN A 62 -14.38 -7.30 26.65
N ALA A 63 -14.94 -7.14 27.85
CA ALA A 63 -15.19 -5.82 28.42
C ALA A 63 -13.87 -5.04 28.63
N TYR A 64 -12.84 -5.72 29.11
CA TYR A 64 -11.52 -5.14 29.28
C TYR A 64 -10.85 -4.83 27.93
N SER A 65 -10.97 -5.73 26.95
CA SER A 65 -10.50 -5.49 25.57
C SER A 65 -11.11 -4.20 25.02
N ILE A 66 -12.44 -4.07 25.06
CA ILE A 66 -13.14 -2.87 24.59
C ILE A 66 -12.62 -1.65 25.35
N ALA A 67 -12.57 -1.71 26.69
CA ALA A 67 -12.09 -0.61 27.52
C ALA A 67 -10.66 -0.16 27.12
N PHE A 68 -9.72 -1.09 26.92
CA PHE A 68 -8.37 -0.76 26.45
C PHE A 68 -8.36 -0.11 25.06
N GLN A 69 -9.24 -0.54 24.15
CA GLN A 69 -9.36 0.13 22.85
C GLN A 69 -9.96 1.54 22.97
N LEU A 70 -10.91 1.76 23.88
CA LEU A 70 -11.44 3.09 24.17
C LEU A 70 -10.35 4.00 24.75
N LEU A 71 -9.51 3.50 25.66
CA LEU A 71 -8.36 4.24 26.16
C LEU A 71 -7.41 4.64 25.03
N ASN A 72 -6.99 3.67 24.20
CA ASN A 72 -6.10 3.94 23.06
C ASN A 72 -6.70 5.01 22.14
N MET A 73 -8.00 4.93 21.85
CA MET A 73 -8.72 5.89 21.01
C MET A 73 -8.72 7.31 21.59
N VAL A 74 -8.92 7.43 22.90
CA VAL A 74 -8.87 8.71 23.62
C VAL A 74 -7.45 9.29 23.62
N GLU A 75 -6.43 8.46 23.89
CA GLU A 75 -5.03 8.87 23.85
C GLU A 75 -4.61 9.33 22.44
N GLU A 76 -5.03 8.60 21.41
CA GLU A 76 -4.82 8.97 20.01
C GLU A 76 -5.45 10.32 19.67
N ASN A 77 -6.72 10.53 20.05
CA ASN A 77 -7.42 11.78 19.81
C ASN A 77 -6.75 12.96 20.54
N ALA A 78 -6.41 12.80 21.82
CA ALA A 78 -5.70 13.82 22.58
C ALA A 78 -4.35 14.17 21.94
N SER A 79 -3.59 13.17 21.48
CA SER A 79 -2.34 13.37 20.73
C SER A 79 -2.54 14.12 19.41
N VAL A 80 -3.63 13.85 18.67
CA VAL A 80 -3.99 14.60 17.46
C VAL A 80 -4.32 16.06 17.79
N GLN A 81 -5.15 16.32 18.81
CA GLN A 81 -5.52 17.69 19.19
C GLN A 81 -4.32 18.48 19.72
N ARG A 82 -3.44 17.83 20.49
CA ARG A 82 -2.18 18.43 20.92
C ARG A 82 -1.33 18.88 19.74
N ARG A 83 -1.20 18.03 18.71
CA ARG A 83 -0.47 18.39 17.48
C ARG A 83 -1.11 19.60 16.79
N ARG A 84 -2.45 19.65 16.71
CA ARG A 84 -3.18 20.81 16.14
C ARG A 84 -2.98 22.10 16.93
N MET A 85 -2.96 22.02 18.26
CA MET A 85 -2.66 23.18 19.11
C MET A 85 -1.25 23.71 18.87
N ILE A 86 -0.25 22.82 18.80
CA ILE A 86 1.14 23.21 18.49
C ILE A 86 1.27 23.79 17.07
N GLU A 87 0.51 23.24 16.11
CA GLU A 87 0.38 23.77 14.75
C GLU A 87 -0.19 25.20 14.75
N ALA A 88 -1.28 25.44 15.49
CA ALA A 88 -1.90 26.75 15.59
C ALA A 88 -0.97 27.80 16.25
N GLU A 89 -0.09 27.38 17.16
CA GLU A 89 0.92 28.24 17.78
C GLU A 89 2.16 28.48 16.89
N GLY A 90 2.27 27.80 15.73
CA GLY A 90 3.39 27.93 14.79
C GLY A 90 4.66 27.18 15.20
N ASN A 91 4.62 26.33 16.23
CA ASN A 91 5.78 25.69 16.85
C ASN A 91 6.03 24.24 16.38
N LEU A 92 5.58 23.87 15.17
CA LEU A 92 5.73 22.49 14.67
C LEU A 92 7.19 22.04 14.47
N ALA A 93 8.14 22.98 14.45
CA ALA A 93 9.57 22.65 14.43
C ALA A 93 10.02 21.91 15.70
N ASP A 94 9.28 22.04 16.82
CA ASP A 94 9.61 21.41 18.09
C ASP A 94 9.02 19.98 18.22
N VAL A 95 8.19 19.55 17.27
CA VAL A 95 7.55 18.24 17.29
C VAL A 95 8.39 17.24 16.48
N SER A 96 8.85 16.19 17.16
CA SER A 96 9.68 15.15 16.56
C SER A 96 8.99 14.45 15.39
N GLY A 97 9.71 14.30 14.27
CA GLY A 97 9.26 13.50 13.12
C GLY A 97 8.34 14.22 12.13
N LEU A 98 8.08 15.52 12.30
CA LEU A 98 7.32 16.32 11.33
C LEU A 98 8.22 16.94 10.26
N TRP A 99 7.62 17.28 9.11
CA TRP A 99 8.32 17.95 8.00
C TRP A 99 9.03 19.23 8.43
N GLN A 100 8.37 20.08 9.24
CA GLN A 100 8.91 21.38 9.63
C GLN A 100 10.18 21.26 10.46
N GLN A 101 10.24 20.32 11.40
CA GLN A 101 11.45 20.06 12.19
C GLN A 101 12.61 19.60 11.30
N ASN A 102 12.35 18.63 10.41
CA ASN A 102 13.39 18.08 9.54
C ASN A 102 13.92 19.13 8.55
N LEU A 103 13.03 19.92 7.94
CA LEU A 103 13.42 21.02 7.05
C LEU A 103 14.18 22.13 7.80
N HIS A 104 13.77 22.45 9.03
CA HIS A 104 14.52 23.37 9.89
C HIS A 104 15.93 22.86 10.18
N ARG A 105 16.08 21.56 10.49
CA ARG A 105 17.40 20.93 10.68
C ARG A 105 18.27 21.00 9.42
N LEU A 106 17.72 20.72 8.24
CA LEU A 106 18.46 20.82 6.98
C LEU A 106 18.86 22.27 6.68
N LYS A 107 17.96 23.23 6.90
CA LYS A 107 18.24 24.66 6.74
C LYS A 107 19.33 25.16 7.68
N THR A 108 19.29 24.75 8.94
CA THR A 108 20.32 25.12 9.94
C THR A 108 21.69 24.49 9.64
N GLN A 109 21.73 23.36 8.93
CA GLN A 109 22.95 22.79 8.37
C GLN A 109 23.44 23.50 7.10
N GLY A 110 22.74 24.53 6.63
CA GLY A 110 23.15 25.35 5.49
C GLY A 110 22.62 24.90 4.13
N LEU A 111 21.73 23.89 4.08
CA LEU A 111 21.11 23.46 2.82
C LEU A 111 20.07 24.46 2.32
N THR A 112 20.14 24.76 1.02
CA THR A 112 19.19 25.65 0.35
C THR A 112 17.94 24.89 -0.08
N GLY A 113 16.84 25.62 -0.30
CA GLY A 113 15.60 25.02 -0.81
C GLY A 113 15.79 24.31 -2.16
N ASN A 114 16.66 24.80 -3.05
CA ASN A 114 16.96 24.15 -4.33
C ASN A 114 17.61 22.78 -4.11
N GLN A 115 18.67 22.72 -3.29
CA GLN A 115 19.37 21.47 -3.00
C GLN A 115 18.45 20.44 -2.35
N ILE A 116 17.57 20.87 -1.44
CA ILE A 116 16.61 19.96 -0.81
C ILE A 116 15.58 19.47 -1.84
N ALA A 117 15.02 20.36 -2.66
CA ALA A 117 14.01 20.00 -3.66
C ALA A 117 14.55 19.03 -4.72
N GLU A 118 15.79 19.22 -5.19
CA GLU A 118 16.46 18.31 -6.12
C GLU A 118 16.57 16.88 -5.57
N ASN A 119 16.81 16.72 -4.26
CA ASN A 119 16.91 15.40 -3.63
C ASN A 119 15.55 14.82 -3.22
N LEU A 120 14.49 15.62 -3.12
CA LEU A 120 13.17 15.10 -2.73
C LEU A 120 12.60 14.13 -3.77
N THR A 121 12.86 14.37 -5.06
CA THR A 121 12.34 13.54 -6.15
C THR A 121 13.00 12.16 -6.22
N SER A 122 14.24 12.02 -5.75
CA SER A 122 14.94 10.73 -5.70
C SER A 122 14.51 9.85 -4.52
N ILE A 123 13.81 10.41 -3.53
CA ILE A 123 13.33 9.64 -2.37
C ILE A 123 12.18 8.74 -2.81
N ARG A 124 12.32 7.45 -2.52
CA ARG A 124 11.29 6.42 -2.72
C ARG A 124 10.94 5.83 -1.36
N VAL A 125 9.66 5.75 -1.05
CA VAL A 125 9.15 5.12 0.17
C VAL A 125 8.06 4.13 -0.20
N GLU A 126 8.27 2.87 0.18
CA GLU A 126 7.35 1.77 -0.08
C GLU A 126 7.02 1.04 1.22
N PRO A 127 5.91 1.39 1.90
CA PRO A 127 5.42 0.60 3.00
C PRO A 127 4.88 -0.74 2.49
N VAL A 128 5.42 -1.84 3.01
CA VAL A 128 4.98 -3.20 2.65
C VAL A 128 3.97 -3.70 3.69
N LEU A 129 2.74 -3.97 3.24
CA LEU A 129 1.66 -4.44 4.10
C LEU A 129 1.79 -5.94 4.35
N THR A 130 1.81 -6.34 5.62
CA THR A 130 1.89 -7.74 6.05
C THR A 130 0.59 -8.15 6.75
N ALA A 131 0.31 -9.45 6.79
CA ALA A 131 -0.74 -9.98 7.65
C ALA A 131 -0.41 -9.69 9.12
N HIS A 132 -1.43 -9.39 9.94
CA HIS A 132 -1.24 -9.20 11.37
C HIS A 132 -1.29 -10.57 12.09
N PRO A 133 -0.22 -11.00 12.79
CA PRO A 133 -0.11 -12.37 13.30
C PRO A 133 -1.10 -12.71 14.43
N THR A 134 -1.56 -11.72 15.20
CA THR A 134 -2.36 -11.94 16.43
C THR A 134 -3.63 -11.08 16.60
N GLU A 135 -3.85 -10.06 15.76
CA GLU A 135 -4.87 -9.02 15.98
C GLU A 135 -5.51 -8.59 14.66
N ALA A 136 -6.01 -9.55 13.88
CA ALA A 136 -6.93 -9.16 12.83
C ALA A 136 -8.24 -8.75 13.48
N LYS A 137 -8.48 -7.47 13.69
CA LYS A 137 -9.83 -6.98 13.98
C LYS A 137 -10.66 -7.18 12.71
N ARG A 138 -11.91 -7.65 12.84
CA ARG A 138 -12.84 -7.68 11.70
C ARG A 138 -12.96 -6.27 11.14
N ALA A 139 -13.02 -6.13 9.81
CA ALA A 139 -13.27 -4.83 9.18
C ALA A 139 -14.49 -4.11 9.79
N THR A 140 -15.54 -4.88 10.16
CA THR A 140 -16.71 -4.38 10.89
C THR A 140 -16.36 -3.78 12.26
N VAL A 141 -15.46 -4.39 13.04
CA VAL A 141 -15.02 -3.89 14.34
C VAL A 141 -14.18 -2.62 14.17
N LEU A 142 -13.27 -2.60 13.19
CA LEU A 142 -12.52 -1.38 12.83
C LEU A 142 -13.44 -0.22 12.45
N GLU A 143 -14.51 -0.51 11.71
CA GLU A 143 -15.52 0.49 11.34
C GLU A 143 -16.27 1.02 12.57
N HIS A 144 -16.65 0.18 13.52
CA HIS A 144 -17.24 0.63 14.79
C HIS A 144 -16.28 1.51 15.59
N HIS A 145 -15.00 1.13 15.71
CA HIS A 145 -14.00 2.00 16.35
C HIS A 145 -13.84 3.34 15.61
N ARG A 146 -13.81 3.32 14.27
CA ARG A 146 -13.75 4.55 13.47
C ARG A 146 -14.95 5.45 13.74
N ARG A 147 -16.16 4.90 13.81
CA ARG A 147 -17.38 5.67 14.12
C ARG A 147 -17.34 6.26 15.51
N LEU A 148 -16.93 5.49 16.51
CA LEU A 148 -16.72 5.98 17.87
C LEU A 148 -15.69 7.13 17.90
N TYR A 149 -14.56 6.98 17.21
CA TYR A 149 -13.56 8.04 17.11
C TYR A 149 -14.13 9.30 16.46
N LEU A 150 -14.89 9.17 15.37
CA LEU A 150 -15.54 10.32 14.72
C LEU A 150 -16.60 10.99 15.61
N LEU A 151 -17.32 10.23 16.43
CA LEU A 151 -18.26 10.77 17.41
C LEU A 151 -17.54 11.52 18.54
N LEU A 152 -16.41 10.99 19.03
CA LEU A 152 -15.54 11.71 19.97
C LEU A 152 -15.05 13.03 19.38
N VAL A 153 -14.54 13.02 18.14
CA VAL A 153 -14.12 14.24 17.44
C VAL A 153 -15.30 15.20 17.22
N ARG A 154 -16.48 14.69 16.88
CA ARG A 154 -17.70 15.51 16.69
C ARG A 154 -18.08 16.20 18.00
N ARG A 155 -17.99 15.51 19.14
CA ARG A 155 -18.32 16.04 20.47
C ARG A 155 -17.46 17.25 20.85
N GLU A 156 -16.24 17.36 20.33
CA GLU A 156 -15.33 18.48 20.66
C GLU A 156 -15.84 19.85 20.19
N ASN A 157 -16.80 19.90 19.28
CA ASN A 157 -17.35 21.16 18.82
C ASN A 157 -18.18 21.83 19.93
N GLN A 158 -17.69 22.98 20.40
CA GLN A 158 -18.28 23.75 21.49
C GLN A 158 -19.59 24.46 21.12
N MET A 159 -19.99 24.45 19.85
CA MET A 159 -21.22 25.12 19.38
C MET A 159 -22.48 24.25 19.52
N TRP A 160 -22.36 22.99 19.94
CA TRP A 160 -23.53 22.12 20.09
C TRP A 160 -24.47 22.57 21.19
N THR A 161 -25.76 22.51 20.90
CA THR A 161 -26.82 22.66 21.89
C THR A 161 -26.89 21.43 22.81
N PRO A 162 -27.50 21.53 24.00
CA PRO A 162 -27.65 20.39 24.90
C PRO A 162 -28.34 19.18 24.25
N SER A 163 -29.34 19.42 23.38
CA SER A 163 -30.03 18.34 22.66
C SER A 163 -29.12 17.63 21.65
N GLU A 164 -28.25 18.36 20.97
CA GLU A 164 -27.30 17.78 20.01
C GLU A 164 -26.16 17.04 20.72
N GLN A 165 -25.75 17.50 21.91
CA GLN A 165 -24.79 16.78 22.75
C GLN A 165 -25.37 15.45 23.22
N GLU A 166 -26.64 15.43 23.62
CA GLU A 166 -27.34 14.19 23.99
C GLU A 166 -27.46 13.23 22.80
N GLU A 167 -27.79 13.73 21.60
CA GLU A 167 -27.83 12.91 20.38
C GLU A 167 -26.45 12.26 20.08
N ILE A 168 -25.36 12.99 20.28
CA ILE A 168 -24.00 12.45 20.13
C ILE A 168 -23.73 11.38 21.19
N ARG A 169 -24.14 11.61 22.45
CA ARG A 169 -24.01 10.62 23.53
C ARG A 169 -24.76 9.34 23.21
N ASP A 170 -26.01 9.44 22.76
CA ASP A 170 -26.82 8.30 22.35
C ASP A 170 -26.18 7.53 21.19
N ALA A 171 -25.64 8.24 20.18
CA ALA A 171 -24.93 7.61 19.08
C ALA A 171 -23.68 6.84 19.56
N VAL A 172 -22.94 7.37 20.54
CA VAL A 172 -21.81 6.67 21.17
C VAL A 172 -22.28 5.40 21.87
N LYS A 173 -23.35 5.48 22.68
CA LYS A 173 -23.94 4.31 23.35
C LYS A 173 -24.37 3.22 22.35
N VAL A 174 -25.00 3.59 21.24
CA VAL A 174 -25.39 2.65 20.17
C VAL A 174 -24.17 1.93 19.57
N GLU A 175 -23.08 2.65 19.28
CA GLU A 175 -21.88 2.02 18.72
C GLU A 175 -21.16 1.13 19.76
N LEU A 176 -21.15 1.51 21.04
CA LEU A 176 -20.65 0.67 22.14
C LEU A 176 -21.48 -0.60 22.31
N GLU A 177 -22.82 -0.51 22.23
CA GLU A 177 -23.70 -1.67 22.24
C GLU A 177 -23.40 -2.61 21.05
N ARG A 178 -23.20 -2.05 19.85
CA ARG A 178 -22.83 -2.85 18.67
C ARG A 178 -21.51 -3.58 18.87
N LEU A 179 -20.47 -2.91 19.40
CA LEU A 179 -19.20 -3.54 19.73
C LEU A 179 -19.37 -4.66 20.76
N TRP A 180 -20.10 -4.40 21.84
CA TRP A 180 -20.38 -5.39 22.88
C TRP A 180 -21.09 -6.63 22.35
N ARG A 181 -22.10 -6.46 21.49
CA ARG A 181 -22.86 -7.58 20.90
C ARG A 181 -22.08 -8.31 19.82
N THR A 182 -21.21 -7.61 19.10
CA THR A 182 -20.45 -8.15 17.97
C THR A 182 -19.26 -8.97 18.46
N GLY A 183 -18.55 -8.50 19.48
CA GLY A 183 -17.34 -9.13 20.01
C GLY A 183 -16.07 -8.76 19.24
N GLU A 184 -14.96 -8.55 19.95
CA GLU A 184 -13.69 -8.11 19.37
C GLU A 184 -12.69 -9.25 19.17
N ILE A 185 -12.68 -10.23 20.07
CA ILE A 185 -11.63 -11.24 20.16
C ILE A 185 -11.90 -12.37 19.17
N TYR A 186 -10.98 -12.58 18.23
CA TYR A 186 -10.93 -13.80 17.42
C TYR A 186 -10.56 -14.99 18.32
N LEU A 187 -11.38 -16.04 18.30
CA LEU A 187 -11.03 -17.33 18.89
C LEU A 187 -10.16 -18.18 17.93
N GLU A 188 -10.07 -17.81 16.65
CA GLU A 188 -9.39 -18.56 15.58
C GLU A 188 -8.55 -17.63 14.69
N LYS A 189 -7.44 -18.14 14.13
CA LYS A 189 -6.60 -17.38 13.18
C LYS A 189 -7.44 -17.00 11.94
N PRO A 190 -7.38 -15.75 11.45
CA PRO A 190 -8.09 -15.34 10.24
C PRO A 190 -7.71 -16.20 9.03
N ASP A 191 -8.66 -16.42 8.13
CA ASP A 191 -8.34 -16.97 6.82
C ASP A 191 -7.62 -15.92 5.94
N VAL A 192 -6.85 -16.41 4.97
CA VAL A 192 -6.07 -15.54 4.07
C VAL A 192 -6.98 -14.57 3.29
N ALA A 193 -8.22 -14.97 3.02
CA ALA A 193 -9.21 -14.12 2.36
C ALA A 193 -9.60 -12.90 3.23
N SER A 194 -9.69 -13.07 4.55
CA SER A 194 -9.97 -11.98 5.50
C SER A 194 -8.79 -11.02 5.63
N GLU A 195 -7.57 -11.54 5.68
CA GLU A 195 -6.35 -10.72 5.67
C GLU A 195 -6.28 -9.87 4.39
N ARG A 196 -6.57 -10.48 3.24
CA ARG A 196 -6.62 -9.81 1.94
C ARG A 196 -7.67 -8.70 1.93
N ARG A 197 -8.91 -8.98 2.38
CA ARG A 197 -9.99 -7.97 2.49
C ARG A 197 -9.59 -6.80 3.37
N ASN A 198 -8.91 -7.06 4.48
CA ASN A 198 -8.47 -6.02 5.40
C ASN A 198 -7.48 -5.06 4.73
N ILE A 199 -6.46 -5.59 4.04
CA ILE A 199 -5.46 -4.76 3.34
C ILE A 199 -6.11 -3.94 2.22
N ILE A 200 -6.98 -4.56 1.42
CA ILE A 200 -7.74 -3.86 0.38
C ILE A 200 -8.55 -2.70 0.96
N TYR A 201 -9.14 -2.86 2.15
CA TYR A 201 -9.87 -1.78 2.81
C TYR A 201 -8.97 -0.56 3.08
N TYR A 202 -7.75 -0.74 3.59
CA TYR A 202 -6.84 0.39 3.84
C TYR A 202 -6.34 1.03 2.53
N LEU A 203 -5.95 0.20 1.56
CA LEU A 203 -5.50 0.65 0.24
C LEU A 203 -6.58 1.47 -0.50
N TYR A 204 -7.85 1.10 -0.36
CA TYR A 204 -8.94 1.79 -1.04
C TYR A 204 -9.54 2.97 -0.25
N ASN A 205 -9.76 2.82 1.06
CA ASN A 205 -10.55 3.77 1.85
C ASN A 205 -9.70 4.72 2.72
N VAL A 206 -8.44 4.37 3.01
CA VAL A 206 -7.61 5.12 3.97
C VAL A 206 -6.48 5.83 3.25
N PHE A 207 -5.56 5.09 2.63
CA PHE A 207 -4.34 5.68 2.07
C PHE A 207 -4.58 6.74 0.97
N PRO A 208 -5.57 6.62 0.06
CA PRO A 208 -5.86 7.66 -0.92
C PRO A 208 -6.24 9.01 -0.29
N LEU A 209 -6.84 8.99 0.91
CA LEU A 209 -7.19 10.22 1.65
C LEU A 209 -5.99 10.81 2.40
N VAL A 210 -4.99 9.99 2.72
CA VAL A 210 -3.78 10.41 3.44
C VAL A 210 -2.81 11.15 2.52
N LEU A 211 -2.69 10.75 1.25
CA LEU A 211 -1.71 11.33 0.32
C LEU A 211 -1.86 12.87 0.15
N PRO A 212 -3.06 13.43 -0.11
CA PRO A 212 -3.19 14.89 -0.26
C PRO A 212 -2.87 15.63 1.04
N GLU A 213 -3.18 15.05 2.20
CA GLU A 213 -2.90 15.65 3.50
C GLU A 213 -1.39 15.64 3.80
N LEU A 214 -0.68 14.56 3.43
CA LEU A 214 0.77 14.48 3.53
C LEU A 214 1.46 15.55 2.68
N ASP A 215 1.04 15.68 1.42
CA ASP A 215 1.57 16.68 0.49
C ASP A 215 1.25 18.11 0.96
N ARG A 216 0.04 18.36 1.49
CA ARG A 216 -0.34 19.66 2.08
C ARG A 216 0.57 20.02 3.24
N ARG A 217 0.84 19.09 4.16
CA ARG A 217 1.73 19.31 5.31
C ARG A 217 3.17 19.60 4.88
N LEU A 218 3.68 18.88 3.87
CA LEU A 218 5.00 19.16 3.31
C LEU A 218 5.07 20.57 2.71
N ARG A 219 4.11 20.95 1.86
CA ARG A 219 4.06 22.29 1.26
C ARG A 219 3.95 23.40 2.31
N TYR A 220 3.14 23.19 3.35
CA TYR A 220 3.02 24.14 4.46
C TYR A 220 4.34 24.31 5.21
N ALA A 221 4.98 23.21 5.61
CA ALA A 221 6.28 23.22 6.27
C ALA A 221 7.37 23.86 5.41
N TRP A 222 7.35 23.61 4.09
CA TRP A 222 8.27 24.20 3.11
C TRP A 222 8.16 25.73 3.08
N GLN A 223 6.94 26.25 3.00
CA GLN A 223 6.67 27.69 3.00
C GLN A 223 7.03 28.33 4.34
N ALA A 224 6.75 27.66 5.47
CA ALA A 224 7.12 28.14 6.80
C ALA A 224 8.65 28.30 6.95
N MET A 225 9.45 27.50 6.22
CA MET A 225 10.90 27.67 6.17
C MET A 225 11.36 28.80 5.23
N GLY A 226 10.46 29.50 4.56
CA GLY A 226 10.77 30.57 3.62
C GLY A 226 11.37 30.07 2.30
N PHE A 227 11.19 28.79 1.96
CA PHE A 227 11.63 28.25 0.69
C PHE A 227 10.66 28.60 -0.45
N ASN A 228 11.17 28.66 -1.68
CA ASN A 228 10.37 29.01 -2.86
C ASN A 228 9.26 27.96 -3.08
N PRO A 229 7.96 28.34 -3.04
CA PRO A 229 6.86 27.41 -3.23
C PRO A 229 6.83 26.74 -4.62
N MET A 230 7.47 27.36 -5.63
CA MET A 230 7.51 26.82 -7.00
C MET A 230 8.38 25.57 -7.14
N LEU A 231 9.23 25.30 -6.15
CA LEU A 231 10.04 24.07 -6.12
C LEU A 231 9.24 22.83 -5.76
N LEU A 232 8.02 22.99 -5.23
CA LEU A 232 7.07 21.93 -4.89
C LEU A 232 5.69 22.22 -5.49
N GLU A 233 5.64 22.80 -6.69
CA GLU A 233 4.39 23.16 -7.36
C GLU A 233 3.65 21.93 -7.86
N THR A 234 4.38 20.97 -8.44
CA THR A 234 3.82 19.80 -9.12
C THR A 234 3.94 18.52 -8.29
N PRO A 235 2.99 17.56 -8.39
CA PRO A 235 3.12 16.25 -7.75
C PRO A 235 4.43 15.51 -8.06
N PHE A 236 5.00 15.73 -9.25
CA PHE A 236 6.28 15.12 -9.67
C PHE A 236 7.53 15.66 -8.94
N GLN A 237 7.39 16.74 -8.15
CA GLN A 237 8.45 17.29 -7.30
C GLN A 237 8.42 16.73 -5.87
N MET A 238 7.46 15.85 -5.57
CA MET A 238 7.32 15.23 -4.26
C MET A 238 8.08 13.90 -4.21
N PRO A 239 8.39 13.37 -3.00
CA PRO A 239 8.88 12.00 -2.86
C PRO A 239 7.97 10.99 -3.54
N HIS A 240 8.55 9.96 -4.14
CA HIS A 240 7.81 8.85 -4.72
C HIS A 240 7.31 7.94 -3.61
N LEU A 241 5.99 7.71 -3.61
CA LEU A 241 5.33 6.81 -2.67
C LEU A 241 4.75 5.66 -3.49
N SER A 242 4.92 4.45 -2.99
CA SER A 242 4.29 3.22 -3.51
C SER A 242 3.86 2.37 -2.32
N PHE A 243 3.17 1.26 -2.58
CA PHE A 243 2.84 0.28 -1.55
C PHE A 243 3.28 -1.10 -1.99
N GLY A 244 3.89 -1.85 -1.08
CA GLY A 244 4.13 -3.27 -1.23
C GLY A 244 3.08 -4.07 -0.48
N ASN A 245 2.94 -5.35 -0.80
CA ASN A 245 2.02 -6.26 -0.14
C ASN A 245 2.62 -7.67 -0.07
N TRP A 246 2.52 -8.30 1.09
CA TRP A 246 2.89 -9.69 1.31
C TRP A 246 1.68 -10.62 1.40
N VAL A 247 0.50 -10.11 1.71
CA VAL A 247 -0.68 -10.97 1.89
C VAL A 247 -1.11 -11.55 0.55
N GLY A 248 -1.10 -12.87 0.47
CA GLY A 248 -1.34 -13.63 -0.76
C GLY A 248 -0.09 -13.92 -1.60
N GLY A 249 1.07 -13.41 -1.18
CA GLY A 249 2.37 -13.63 -1.83
C GLY A 249 3.41 -14.32 -0.93
N ASP A 250 3.40 -14.01 0.36
CA ASP A 250 4.24 -14.68 1.36
C ASP A 250 3.71 -16.08 1.69
N ARG A 251 4.50 -17.08 1.30
CA ARG A 251 4.20 -18.51 1.46
C ARG A 251 5.22 -19.22 2.35
N ASP A 252 6.15 -18.48 2.95
CA ASP A 252 7.13 -19.03 3.88
C ASP A 252 6.43 -19.52 5.16
N GLY A 253 6.46 -20.83 5.41
CA GLY A 253 5.74 -21.45 6.53
C GLY A 253 4.20 -21.35 6.45
N HIS A 254 3.63 -20.87 5.34
CA HIS A 254 2.19 -20.62 5.21
C HIS A 254 1.54 -21.44 4.06
N PRO A 255 1.24 -22.74 4.27
CA PRO A 255 0.77 -23.64 3.21
C PRO A 255 -0.59 -23.24 2.58
N LEU A 256 -1.37 -22.40 3.26
CA LEU A 256 -2.64 -21.88 2.74
C LEU A 256 -2.47 -20.81 1.65
N VAL A 257 -1.26 -20.25 1.47
CA VAL A 257 -0.97 -19.29 0.39
C VAL A 257 -0.61 -20.08 -0.88
N THR A 258 -1.65 -20.52 -1.58
CA THR A 258 -1.53 -21.28 -2.83
C THR A 258 -1.38 -20.36 -4.05
N ALA A 259 -1.11 -20.94 -5.22
CA ALA A 259 -1.11 -20.17 -6.47
C ALA A 259 -2.48 -19.52 -6.77
N SER A 260 -3.61 -20.15 -6.39
CA SER A 260 -4.94 -19.54 -6.56
C SER A 260 -5.11 -18.31 -5.68
N VAL A 261 -4.63 -18.33 -4.44
CA VAL A 261 -4.64 -17.16 -3.55
C VAL A 261 -3.81 -16.02 -4.13
N THR A 262 -2.62 -16.30 -4.65
CA THR A 262 -1.78 -15.30 -5.34
C THR A 262 -2.51 -14.69 -6.54
N ARG A 263 -3.16 -15.52 -7.37
CA ARG A 263 -3.96 -15.06 -8.53
C ARG A 263 -5.09 -14.14 -8.10
N GLU A 264 -5.92 -14.59 -7.15
CA GLU A 264 -7.04 -13.80 -6.62
C GLU A 264 -6.55 -12.46 -6.07
N THR A 265 -5.41 -12.45 -5.38
CA THR A 265 -4.83 -11.23 -4.80
C THR A 265 -4.41 -10.24 -5.87
N LEU A 266 -3.70 -10.68 -6.91
CA LEU A 266 -3.31 -9.82 -8.02
C LEU A 266 -4.53 -9.24 -8.77
N VAL A 267 -5.59 -10.04 -8.94
CA VAL A 267 -6.85 -9.59 -9.55
C VAL A 267 -7.53 -8.56 -8.67
N ASP A 268 -7.70 -8.84 -7.38
CA ASP A 268 -8.36 -7.95 -6.43
C ASP A 268 -7.64 -6.59 -6.34
N LEU A 269 -6.30 -6.60 -6.26
CA LEU A 269 -5.47 -5.41 -6.21
C LEU A 269 -5.66 -4.53 -7.46
N ARG A 270 -5.55 -5.13 -8.66
CA ARG A 270 -5.75 -4.44 -9.94
C ARG A 270 -7.16 -3.87 -10.09
N GLN A 271 -8.18 -4.67 -9.84
CA GLN A 271 -9.58 -4.22 -9.94
C GLN A 271 -9.87 -3.08 -8.96
N THR A 272 -9.30 -3.14 -7.76
CA THR A 272 -9.45 -2.09 -6.76
C THR A 272 -8.76 -0.79 -7.21
N ALA A 273 -7.58 -0.88 -7.82
CA ALA A 273 -6.87 0.29 -8.37
C ALA A 273 -7.69 0.99 -9.46
N LEU A 274 -8.19 0.22 -10.43
CA LEU A 274 -8.98 0.75 -11.53
C LEU A 274 -10.31 1.36 -11.04
N ARG A 275 -10.96 0.72 -10.05
CA ARG A 275 -12.16 1.27 -9.42
C ARG A 275 -11.89 2.59 -8.71
N LEU A 276 -10.76 2.69 -7.99
CA LEU A 276 -10.35 3.92 -7.33
C LEU A 276 -10.15 5.03 -8.36
N LEU A 277 -9.41 4.76 -9.44
CA LEU A 277 -9.15 5.75 -10.48
C LEU A 277 -10.42 6.17 -11.23
N ASP A 278 -11.31 5.24 -11.58
CA ASP A 278 -12.61 5.57 -12.19
C ASP A 278 -13.47 6.45 -11.27
N GLN A 279 -13.49 6.16 -9.96
CA GLN A 279 -14.18 6.98 -8.97
C GLN A 279 -13.58 8.40 -8.89
N GLN A 280 -12.25 8.51 -8.85
CA GLN A 280 -11.59 9.82 -8.80
C GLN A 280 -11.79 10.64 -10.09
N LEU A 281 -11.73 10.00 -11.26
CA LEU A 281 -12.02 10.65 -12.55
C LEU A 281 -13.48 11.06 -12.65
N THR A 282 -14.41 10.26 -12.13
CA THR A 282 -15.84 10.62 -12.05
C THR A 282 -16.04 11.86 -11.18
N ASN A 283 -15.40 11.91 -10.01
CA ASN A 283 -15.44 13.09 -9.14
C ASN A 283 -14.82 14.32 -9.80
N LEU A 284 -13.69 14.16 -10.49
CA LEU A 284 -13.03 15.22 -11.25
C LEU A 284 -13.94 15.74 -12.37
N ALA A 285 -14.60 14.84 -13.12
CA ALA A 285 -15.53 15.22 -14.18
C ALA A 285 -16.65 16.10 -13.61
N VAL A 286 -17.27 15.69 -12.49
CA VAL A 286 -18.32 16.49 -11.82
C VAL A 286 -17.82 17.90 -11.45
N ARG A 287 -16.56 18.06 -11.02
CA ARG A 287 -16.01 19.37 -10.64
C ARG A 287 -15.51 20.21 -11.82
N MET A 288 -15.12 19.58 -12.93
CA MET A 288 -14.50 20.23 -14.09
C MET A 288 -15.53 20.87 -15.04
N SER A 289 -16.40 21.75 -14.54
CA SER A 289 -17.53 22.33 -15.29
C SER A 289 -17.18 23.58 -16.13
N LEU A 290 -15.96 23.67 -16.68
CA LEU A 290 -15.51 24.87 -17.39
C LEU A 290 -16.19 24.96 -18.76
N SER A 291 -17.02 25.99 -18.95
CA SER A 291 -17.72 26.24 -20.20
C SER A 291 -16.85 26.97 -21.23
N GLU A 292 -16.95 26.58 -22.50
CA GLU A 292 -16.28 27.28 -23.61
C GLU A 292 -16.82 28.69 -23.90
N HIS A 293 -18.01 29.03 -23.38
CA HIS A 293 -18.61 30.36 -23.55
C HIS A 293 -18.00 31.42 -22.62
N LEU A 294 -17.46 30.99 -21.48
CA LEU A 294 -16.89 31.89 -20.46
C LEU A 294 -15.36 31.97 -20.53
N GLN A 295 -14.73 31.00 -21.20
CA GLN A 295 -13.30 31.05 -21.51
C GLN A 295 -13.02 30.33 -22.84
N THR A 296 -12.15 30.91 -23.66
CA THR A 296 -11.79 30.33 -24.96
C THR A 296 -10.93 29.07 -24.77
N PRO A 297 -11.37 27.90 -25.25
CA PRO A 297 -10.55 26.69 -25.20
C PRO A 297 -9.33 26.81 -26.12
N PRO A 298 -8.12 26.42 -25.68
CA PRO A 298 -6.95 26.37 -26.55
C PRO A 298 -7.20 25.46 -27.76
N PRO A 299 -6.64 25.75 -28.96
CA PRO A 299 -6.81 24.88 -30.13
C PRO A 299 -6.37 23.43 -29.89
N SER A 300 -5.30 23.25 -29.11
CA SER A 300 -4.79 21.94 -28.69
C SER A 300 -5.84 21.10 -27.95
N LEU A 301 -6.73 21.74 -27.18
CA LEU A 301 -7.82 21.05 -26.47
C LEU A 301 -8.82 20.42 -27.44
N ARG A 302 -9.22 21.17 -28.47
CA ARG A 302 -10.19 20.70 -29.47
C ARG A 302 -9.63 19.53 -30.27
N THR A 303 -8.38 19.64 -30.71
CA THR A 303 -7.68 18.55 -31.42
C THR A 303 -7.61 17.29 -30.54
N TRP A 304 -7.20 17.42 -29.28
CA TRP A 304 -7.14 16.28 -28.36
C TRP A 304 -8.50 15.60 -28.17
N ILE A 305 -9.58 16.37 -28.05
CA ILE A 305 -10.95 15.84 -27.91
C ILE A 305 -11.37 15.07 -29.16
N THR A 306 -11.14 15.63 -30.35
CA THR A 306 -11.47 14.98 -31.62
C THR A 306 -10.70 13.67 -31.80
N ASP A 307 -9.38 13.69 -31.61
CA ASP A 307 -8.52 12.52 -31.75
C ASP A 307 -8.88 11.45 -30.71
N GLY A 308 -9.11 11.87 -29.46
CA GLY A 308 -9.52 11.00 -28.36
C GLY A 308 -10.86 10.32 -28.63
N ALA A 309 -11.87 11.08 -29.06
CA ALA A 309 -13.17 10.52 -29.41
C ALA A 309 -13.08 9.54 -30.58
N GLN A 310 -12.32 9.88 -31.64
CA GLN A 310 -12.10 9.01 -32.79
C GLN A 310 -11.41 7.70 -32.39
N SER A 311 -10.40 7.76 -31.53
CA SER A 311 -9.66 6.57 -31.07
C SER A 311 -10.53 5.57 -30.30
N LEU A 312 -11.59 6.03 -29.65
CA LEU A 312 -12.50 5.23 -28.84
C LEU A 312 -13.79 4.82 -29.57
N GLY A 313 -14.03 5.33 -30.78
CA GLY A 313 -15.25 5.06 -31.54
C GLY A 313 -16.52 5.49 -30.79
N GLU A 314 -17.53 4.62 -30.72
CA GLU A 314 -18.82 4.90 -30.07
C GLU A 314 -18.68 5.33 -28.61
N ARG A 315 -17.78 4.67 -27.84
CA ARG A 315 -17.48 5.04 -26.44
C ARG A 315 -16.95 6.47 -26.32
N GLY A 316 -16.16 6.90 -27.31
CA GLY A 316 -15.62 8.25 -27.38
C GLY A 316 -16.71 9.27 -27.65
N GLN A 317 -17.62 8.96 -28.57
CA GLN A 317 -18.77 9.81 -28.88
C GLN A 317 -19.71 9.94 -27.68
N GLU A 318 -20.05 8.84 -27.01
CA GLU A 318 -20.85 8.87 -25.78
C GLU A 318 -20.20 9.72 -24.68
N ALA A 319 -18.87 9.67 -24.54
CA ALA A 319 -18.14 10.47 -23.55
C ALA A 319 -18.21 11.97 -23.87
N LEU A 320 -18.20 12.34 -25.15
CA LEU A 320 -18.34 13.72 -25.64
C LEU A 320 -19.75 14.26 -25.38
N ASP A 321 -20.78 13.49 -25.74
CA ASP A 321 -22.18 13.93 -25.77
C ASP A 321 -22.79 14.13 -24.37
N ARG A 322 -22.15 13.63 -23.32
CA ARG A 322 -22.60 13.81 -21.92
C ARG A 322 -22.65 15.28 -21.50
N ASN A 323 -21.69 16.07 -21.96
CA ASN A 323 -21.45 17.42 -21.46
C ASN A 323 -21.06 18.35 -22.63
N PRO A 324 -22.02 18.69 -23.51
CA PRO A 324 -21.77 19.63 -24.58
C PRO A 324 -21.32 20.99 -24.01
N GLU A 325 -20.47 21.71 -24.73
CA GLU A 325 -19.97 23.05 -24.39
C GLU A 325 -19.06 23.13 -23.14
N GLU A 326 -18.72 21.99 -22.53
CA GLU A 326 -17.80 21.87 -21.39
C GLU A 326 -16.55 21.05 -21.76
N PRO A 327 -15.63 21.58 -22.59
CA PRO A 327 -14.62 20.77 -23.25
C PRO A 327 -13.59 20.16 -22.28
N TRP A 328 -13.28 20.81 -21.15
CA TRP A 328 -12.42 20.19 -20.13
C TRP A 328 -13.10 19.02 -19.42
N ARG A 329 -14.43 19.06 -19.22
CA ARG A 329 -15.18 17.90 -18.71
C ARG A 329 -15.18 16.77 -19.72
N GLN A 330 -15.35 17.09 -21.01
CA GLN A 330 -15.27 16.11 -22.10
C GLN A 330 -13.90 15.42 -22.14
N VAL A 331 -12.79 16.16 -21.93
CA VAL A 331 -11.46 15.54 -21.78
C VAL A 331 -11.43 14.54 -20.64
N VAL A 332 -11.93 14.90 -19.45
CA VAL A 332 -11.95 13.98 -18.30
C VAL A 332 -12.81 12.75 -18.59
N ASN A 333 -13.96 12.91 -19.26
CA ASN A 333 -14.81 11.80 -19.68
C ASN A 333 -14.10 10.87 -20.67
N LEU A 334 -13.32 11.42 -21.61
CA LEU A 334 -12.51 10.64 -22.56
C LEU A 334 -11.35 9.92 -21.85
N ILE A 335 -10.62 10.60 -20.96
CA ILE A 335 -9.58 9.96 -20.12
C ILE A 335 -10.16 8.79 -19.35
N ARG A 336 -11.35 8.96 -18.75
CA ARG A 336 -12.06 7.91 -18.04
C ARG A 336 -12.48 6.77 -18.97
N ALA A 337 -12.97 7.10 -20.17
CA ALA A 337 -13.35 6.10 -21.18
C ALA A 337 -12.13 5.29 -21.69
N LYS A 338 -10.91 5.84 -21.62
CA LYS A 338 -9.66 5.12 -21.92
C LYS A 338 -9.19 4.20 -20.77
N LEU A 339 -9.78 4.24 -19.57
CA LEU A 339 -9.39 3.28 -18.53
C LEU A 339 -9.68 1.84 -19.00
N PRO A 340 -8.81 0.87 -18.68
CA PRO A 340 -9.07 -0.52 -18.98
C PRO A 340 -10.28 -1.03 -18.19
N VAL A 341 -11.03 -1.95 -18.80
CA VAL A 341 -12.26 -2.50 -18.21
C VAL A 341 -11.91 -3.34 -16.97
N THR A 342 -12.70 -3.22 -15.91
CA THR A 342 -12.45 -3.88 -14.62
C THR A 342 -12.79 -5.38 -14.61
N THR A 343 -13.37 -5.93 -15.67
CA THR A 343 -13.79 -7.34 -15.73
C THR A 343 -12.72 -8.20 -16.41
N ALA A 344 -12.26 -9.23 -15.71
CA ALA A 344 -11.18 -10.12 -16.14
C ALA A 344 -11.50 -10.96 -17.40
N GLU A 345 -12.75 -10.95 -17.86
CA GLU A 345 -13.26 -11.87 -18.89
C GLU A 345 -13.37 -11.24 -20.29
N GLN A 346 -13.10 -9.94 -20.43
CA GLN A 346 -13.16 -9.27 -21.74
C GLN A 346 -11.77 -8.85 -22.21
N PRO A 347 -11.42 -9.05 -23.50
CA PRO A 347 -10.21 -8.48 -24.06
C PRO A 347 -10.22 -6.96 -23.82
N THR A 348 -9.06 -6.39 -23.49
CA THR A 348 -8.89 -4.94 -23.36
C THR A 348 -9.42 -4.28 -24.63
N ALA A 349 -10.49 -3.51 -24.48
CA ALA A 349 -11.12 -2.84 -25.60
C ALA A 349 -10.10 -1.93 -26.31
N SER A 350 -10.19 -1.83 -27.64
CA SER A 350 -9.31 -0.94 -28.40
C SER A 350 -9.37 0.49 -27.85
N GLY A 351 -8.21 1.16 -27.80
CA GLY A 351 -8.08 2.54 -27.33
C GLY A 351 -8.01 2.71 -25.80
N THR A 352 -7.87 1.64 -25.00
CA THR A 352 -7.61 1.78 -23.56
C THR A 352 -6.13 1.95 -23.24
N TYR A 353 -5.81 2.58 -22.11
CA TYR A 353 -4.43 2.70 -21.62
C TYR A 353 -3.83 1.31 -21.32
N PRO A 354 -2.66 0.98 -21.89
CA PRO A 354 -1.92 -0.23 -21.54
C PRO A 354 -1.24 -0.13 -20.16
N SER A 355 -0.87 1.08 -19.73
CA SER A 355 -0.20 1.34 -18.45
C SER A 355 -0.67 2.63 -17.78
N ALA A 356 -0.38 2.76 -16.48
CA ALA A 356 -0.70 3.97 -15.73
C ALA A 356 0.14 5.19 -16.16
N SER A 357 1.31 4.98 -16.79
CA SER A 357 2.15 6.07 -17.30
C SER A 357 1.47 6.86 -18.41
N GLU A 358 0.66 6.20 -19.25
CA GLU A 358 -0.13 6.88 -20.30
C GLU A 358 -1.29 7.70 -19.71
N LEU A 359 -1.98 7.17 -18.69
CA LEU A 359 -2.96 7.94 -17.93
C LEU A 359 -2.31 9.19 -17.31
N LEU A 360 -1.14 9.03 -16.69
CA LEU A 360 -0.39 10.14 -16.10
C LEU A 360 0.04 11.17 -17.14
N ALA A 361 0.42 10.73 -18.35
CA ALA A 361 0.74 11.63 -19.45
C ALA A 361 -0.48 12.49 -19.86
N ASP A 362 -1.65 11.88 -20.02
CA ASP A 362 -2.89 12.59 -20.37
C ASP A 362 -3.35 13.53 -19.24
N LEU A 363 -3.22 13.13 -17.96
CA LEU A 363 -3.51 14.01 -16.81
C LEU A 363 -2.51 15.19 -16.72
N THR A 364 -1.24 14.96 -17.04
CA THR A 364 -0.19 15.99 -17.06
C THR A 364 -0.41 16.97 -18.22
N TRP A 365 -0.85 16.47 -19.37
CA TRP A 365 -1.25 17.31 -20.49
C TRP A 365 -2.47 18.18 -20.13
N LEU A 366 -3.51 17.60 -19.52
CA LEU A 366 -4.69 18.34 -19.06
C LEU A 366 -4.29 19.43 -18.04
N ARG A 367 -3.37 19.09 -17.14
CA ARG A 367 -2.78 20.04 -16.19
C ARG A 367 -2.15 21.24 -16.90
N GLN A 368 -1.33 21.00 -17.92
CA GLN A 368 -0.69 22.07 -18.69
C GLN A 368 -1.71 22.90 -19.46
N ASN A 369 -2.72 22.26 -20.07
CA ASN A 369 -3.78 22.96 -20.78
C ASN A 369 -4.58 23.91 -19.87
N LEU A 370 -4.92 23.47 -18.65
CA LEU A 370 -5.60 24.31 -17.65
C LEU A 370 -4.73 25.50 -17.19
N PHE A 371 -3.41 25.39 -17.24
CA PHE A 371 -2.51 26.52 -16.95
C PHE A 371 -2.60 27.62 -18.02
N GLU A 372 -2.79 27.25 -19.29
CA GLU A 372 -2.94 28.22 -20.40
C GLU A 372 -4.16 29.12 -20.21
N VAL A 373 -5.24 28.59 -19.62
CA VAL A 373 -6.46 29.34 -19.28
C VAL A 373 -6.48 29.90 -17.85
N LYS A 374 -5.32 29.92 -17.17
CA LYS A 374 -5.14 30.46 -15.81
C LYS A 374 -6.04 29.80 -14.75
N ALA A 375 -6.31 28.51 -14.90
CA ALA A 375 -7.09 27.71 -13.96
C ALA A 375 -6.23 27.00 -12.89
N GLN A 376 -5.09 27.59 -12.47
CA GLN A 376 -4.11 26.91 -11.60
C GLN A 376 -4.70 26.51 -10.24
N ARG A 377 -5.69 27.25 -9.73
CA ARG A 377 -6.37 26.90 -8.46
C ARG A 377 -7.15 25.59 -8.58
N ILE A 378 -7.86 25.39 -9.69
CA ILE A 378 -8.62 24.15 -9.97
C ILE A 378 -7.63 23.00 -10.11
N VAL A 379 -6.55 23.19 -10.85
CA VAL A 379 -5.50 22.16 -10.97
C VAL A 379 -5.01 21.71 -9.60
N ARG A 380 -4.58 22.65 -8.75
CA ARG A 380 -3.97 22.34 -7.46
C ARG A 380 -4.95 21.64 -6.50
N MET A 381 -6.24 21.95 -6.59
CA MET A 381 -7.26 21.43 -5.66
C MET A 381 -7.92 20.15 -6.13
N ASP A 382 -8.11 19.96 -7.44
CA ASP A 382 -8.91 18.87 -8.00
C ASP A 382 -8.10 17.88 -8.85
N LEU A 383 -7.09 18.35 -9.60
CA LEU A 383 -6.33 17.51 -10.53
C LEU A 383 -5.02 16.96 -9.93
N ASP A 384 -4.24 17.81 -9.27
CA ASP A 384 -2.96 17.41 -8.65
C ASP A 384 -3.13 16.26 -7.64
N PRO A 385 -4.19 16.21 -6.78
CA PRO A 385 -4.45 15.06 -5.91
C PRO A 385 -4.71 13.76 -6.69
N LEU A 386 -5.42 13.83 -7.82
CA LEU A 386 -5.65 12.66 -8.67
C LEU A 386 -4.35 12.20 -9.34
N ILE A 387 -3.53 13.12 -9.86
CA ILE A 387 -2.20 12.79 -10.39
C ILE A 387 -1.39 12.07 -9.31
N ARG A 388 -1.41 12.56 -8.06
CA ARG A 388 -0.71 11.93 -6.94
C ARG A 388 -1.20 10.51 -6.64
N ILE A 389 -2.52 10.29 -6.67
CA ILE A 389 -3.13 8.97 -6.51
C ILE A 389 -2.69 8.04 -7.65
N ALA A 390 -2.76 8.49 -8.90
CA ALA A 390 -2.36 7.70 -10.06
C ALA A 390 -0.86 7.36 -10.05
N GLN A 391 0.00 8.29 -9.61
CA GLN A 391 1.43 8.06 -9.41
C GLN A 391 1.71 7.01 -8.33
N THR A 392 0.92 6.98 -7.27
CA THR A 392 1.18 6.14 -6.10
C THR A 392 0.66 4.72 -6.28
N PHE A 393 -0.55 4.57 -6.82
CA PHE A 393 -1.25 3.28 -6.89
C PHE A 393 -1.19 2.64 -8.28
N GLY A 394 -0.98 3.43 -9.33
CA GLY A 394 -1.01 2.95 -10.72
C GLY A 394 -2.26 2.13 -11.03
N PHE A 395 -2.10 1.09 -11.86
CA PHE A 395 -3.17 0.13 -12.17
C PHE A 395 -3.12 -1.13 -11.30
N HIS A 396 -2.31 -1.16 -10.24
CA HIS A 396 -2.08 -2.37 -9.47
C HIS A 396 -2.26 -2.21 -7.96
N MET A 397 -2.51 -1.00 -7.45
CA MET A 397 -2.74 -0.67 -6.03
C MET A 397 -1.50 -0.88 -5.14
N ALA A 398 -0.90 -2.06 -5.16
CA ALA A 398 0.33 -2.39 -4.45
C ALA A 398 1.11 -3.47 -5.21
N ALA A 399 2.43 -3.47 -5.09
CA ALA A 399 3.29 -4.51 -5.63
C ALA A 399 3.23 -5.76 -4.73
N LEU A 400 2.90 -6.93 -5.29
CA LEU A 400 2.85 -8.19 -4.54
C LEU A 400 4.23 -8.86 -4.56
N ASP A 401 4.87 -8.98 -3.39
CA ASP A 401 6.10 -9.78 -3.25
C ASP A 401 5.77 -11.27 -3.15
N ILE A 402 6.62 -12.11 -3.73
CA ILE A 402 6.54 -13.57 -3.59
C ILE A 402 7.70 -14.02 -2.71
N ARG A 403 7.40 -14.49 -1.51
CA ARG A 403 8.42 -14.91 -0.53
C ARG A 403 8.37 -16.41 -0.27
N GLN A 404 9.52 -17.08 -0.33
CA GLN A 404 9.64 -18.51 -0.02
C GLN A 404 11.01 -18.86 0.56
N ASN A 405 11.05 -19.88 1.41
CA ASN A 405 12.26 -20.39 2.05
C ASN A 405 13.26 -21.00 1.06
N SER A 406 14.55 -20.72 1.23
CA SER A 406 15.65 -21.31 0.44
C SER A 406 15.58 -22.84 0.37
N ARG A 407 15.36 -23.52 1.50
CA ARG A 407 15.22 -24.98 1.58
C ARG A 407 14.06 -25.52 0.75
N PHE A 408 12.98 -24.76 0.61
CA PHE A 408 11.85 -25.14 -0.24
C PHE A 408 12.27 -25.18 -1.72
N HIS A 409 13.11 -24.23 -2.15
CA HIS A 409 13.70 -24.25 -3.49
C HIS A 409 14.66 -25.41 -3.67
N ASP A 410 15.45 -25.79 -2.65
CA ASP A 410 16.32 -26.97 -2.70
C ASP A 410 15.52 -28.24 -3.05
N LEU A 411 14.40 -28.43 -2.35
CA LEU A 411 13.49 -29.56 -2.57
C LEU A 411 12.81 -29.49 -3.94
N ALA A 412 12.39 -28.29 -4.37
CA ALA A 412 11.81 -28.10 -5.69
C ALA A 412 12.79 -28.46 -6.81
N VAL A 413 14.05 -28.02 -6.74
CA VAL A 413 15.09 -28.37 -7.71
C VAL A 413 15.33 -29.87 -7.74
N ALA A 414 15.44 -30.53 -6.57
CA ALA A 414 15.60 -31.98 -6.47
C ALA A 414 14.46 -32.75 -7.15
N GLN A 415 13.22 -32.30 -6.94
CA GLN A 415 12.02 -32.89 -7.53
C GLN A 415 11.95 -32.68 -9.04
N LEU A 416 12.35 -31.50 -9.55
CA LEU A 416 12.41 -31.22 -10.98
C LEU A 416 13.45 -32.11 -11.69
N MET A 417 14.64 -32.23 -11.10
CA MET A 417 15.69 -33.12 -11.60
C MET A 417 15.21 -34.57 -11.65
N THR A 418 14.61 -35.05 -10.56
CA THR A 418 14.07 -36.41 -10.47
C THR A 418 12.99 -36.66 -11.53
N ALA A 419 12.06 -35.71 -11.71
CA ALA A 419 11.02 -35.80 -12.72
C ALA A 419 11.61 -35.84 -14.15
N ALA A 420 12.68 -35.10 -14.41
CA ALA A 420 13.41 -35.10 -15.69
C ALA A 420 14.29 -36.34 -15.92
N GLY A 421 14.32 -37.29 -14.97
CA GLY A 421 15.15 -38.50 -15.05
C GLY A 421 16.63 -38.26 -14.72
N LEU A 422 16.97 -37.14 -14.11
CA LEU A 422 18.31 -36.83 -13.59
C LEU A 422 18.45 -37.35 -12.16
N ASN A 423 19.67 -37.71 -11.76
CA ASN A 423 19.96 -38.08 -10.37
C ASN A 423 20.15 -36.81 -9.52
N GLY A 424 19.03 -36.22 -9.07
CA GLY A 424 19.02 -34.97 -8.30
C GLY A 424 18.38 -35.06 -6.91
N ALA A 425 17.96 -36.25 -6.47
CA ALA A 425 17.24 -36.43 -5.20
C ALA A 425 18.05 -35.90 -3.99
N ASP A 426 19.37 -36.00 -4.06
CA ASP A 426 20.29 -35.56 -3.00
C ASP A 426 20.77 -34.11 -3.17
N PHE A 427 20.22 -33.32 -4.12
CA PHE A 427 20.57 -31.90 -4.29
C PHE A 427 20.56 -31.08 -2.98
N PRO A 428 19.61 -31.25 -2.04
CA PRO A 428 19.62 -30.52 -0.77
C PRO A 428 20.79 -30.90 0.16
N GLN A 429 21.50 -31.99 -0.12
CA GLN A 429 22.65 -32.46 0.66
C GLN A 429 23.99 -32.12 -0.02
N TRP A 430 23.97 -31.57 -1.24
CA TRP A 430 25.18 -31.18 -1.95
C TRP A 430 25.88 -30.03 -1.25
N ASP A 431 27.21 -30.03 -1.32
CA ASP A 431 28.01 -28.88 -0.89
C ASP A 431 27.86 -27.71 -1.88
N GLU A 432 28.24 -26.50 -1.45
CA GLU A 432 28.08 -25.29 -2.27
C GLU A 432 28.81 -25.38 -3.61
N GLU A 433 29.98 -26.03 -3.66
CA GLU A 433 30.74 -26.16 -4.91
C GLU A 433 29.99 -27.01 -5.94
N GLN A 434 29.44 -28.15 -5.50
CA GLN A 434 28.62 -29.03 -6.32
C GLN A 434 27.36 -28.32 -6.83
N ARG A 435 26.65 -27.61 -5.93
CA ARG A 435 25.44 -26.85 -6.28
C ARG A 435 25.75 -25.77 -7.32
N LEU A 436 26.80 -24.98 -7.09
CA LEU A 436 27.20 -23.93 -8.02
C LEU A 436 27.63 -24.49 -9.37
N ARG A 437 28.39 -25.59 -9.41
CA ARG A 437 28.80 -26.21 -10.68
C ARG A 437 27.58 -26.59 -11.53
N PHE A 438 26.62 -27.27 -10.92
CA PHE A 438 25.38 -27.67 -11.58
C PHE A 438 24.54 -26.46 -12.02
N LEU A 439 24.27 -25.51 -11.12
CA LEU A 439 23.44 -24.35 -11.42
C LEU A 439 24.06 -23.48 -12.52
N ASN A 440 25.37 -23.28 -12.49
CA ASN A 440 26.06 -22.52 -13.53
C ASN A 440 26.00 -23.20 -14.90
N GLU A 441 26.13 -24.53 -14.96
CA GLU A 441 26.01 -25.28 -16.21
C GLU A 441 24.58 -25.21 -16.77
N GLU A 442 23.58 -25.43 -15.93
CA GLU A 442 22.18 -25.45 -16.35
C GLU A 442 21.64 -24.07 -16.74
N LEU A 443 22.09 -23.01 -16.07
CA LEU A 443 21.67 -21.64 -16.37
C LEU A 443 22.33 -21.06 -17.64
N LEU A 444 23.17 -21.82 -18.34
CA LEU A 444 23.61 -21.49 -19.71
C LEU A 444 22.53 -21.77 -20.74
N SER A 445 21.52 -22.58 -20.41
CA SER A 445 20.44 -22.97 -21.32
C SER A 445 19.10 -22.44 -20.84
N PRO A 446 18.24 -21.91 -21.75
CA PRO A 446 16.86 -21.56 -21.43
C PRO A 446 15.93 -22.79 -21.41
N ARG A 447 16.46 -24.00 -21.66
CA ARG A 447 15.67 -25.23 -21.77
C ARG A 447 15.06 -25.61 -20.41
N PRO A 448 13.73 -25.79 -20.31
CA PRO A 448 13.13 -26.32 -19.10
C PRO A 448 13.45 -27.81 -18.91
N PHE A 449 13.47 -28.27 -17.66
CA PHE A 449 13.59 -29.68 -17.32
C PHE A 449 12.32 -30.45 -17.60
N THR A 450 11.18 -29.85 -17.32
CA THR A 450 9.90 -30.55 -17.25
C THR A 450 8.90 -30.05 -18.28
N ARG A 451 7.97 -30.92 -18.64
CA ARG A 451 6.81 -30.60 -19.49
C ARG A 451 5.56 -30.44 -18.64
N PRO A 452 4.55 -29.67 -19.09
CA PRO A 452 3.34 -29.44 -18.30
C PRO A 452 2.55 -30.70 -17.91
N ASP A 453 2.70 -31.82 -18.63
CA ASP A 453 2.02 -33.10 -18.36
C ASP A 453 2.73 -33.99 -17.34
N MET A 454 3.96 -33.63 -16.94
CA MET A 454 4.76 -34.43 -16.02
C MET A 454 4.29 -34.26 -14.58
N LYS A 455 4.26 -35.37 -13.83
CA LYS A 455 3.95 -35.33 -12.40
C LYS A 455 5.17 -34.86 -11.62
N LEU A 456 5.02 -33.75 -10.92
CA LEU A 456 6.05 -33.18 -10.05
C LEU A 456 5.82 -33.57 -8.58
N GLY A 457 6.85 -33.36 -7.76
CA GLY A 457 6.68 -33.38 -6.30
C GLY A 457 5.99 -32.11 -5.79
N ASN A 458 5.59 -32.12 -4.52
CA ASN A 458 4.73 -31.07 -3.95
C ASN A 458 5.38 -29.68 -3.99
N GLU A 459 6.66 -29.58 -3.65
CA GLU A 459 7.42 -28.33 -3.60
C GLU A 459 7.63 -27.75 -4.99
N ALA A 460 8.04 -28.60 -5.96
CA ALA A 460 8.17 -28.19 -7.35
C ALA A 460 6.84 -27.70 -7.93
N GLU A 461 5.76 -28.46 -7.74
CA GLU A 461 4.42 -28.07 -8.21
C GLU A 461 3.96 -26.75 -7.57
N ALA A 462 4.21 -26.56 -6.27
CA ALA A 462 3.82 -25.35 -5.54
C ALA A 462 4.57 -24.10 -6.03
N VAL A 463 5.88 -24.16 -6.26
CA VAL A 463 6.64 -23.01 -6.78
C VAL A 463 6.30 -22.75 -8.25
N LEU A 464 6.27 -23.78 -9.10
CA LEU A 464 5.98 -23.60 -10.52
C LEU A 464 4.57 -23.08 -10.76
N SER A 465 3.56 -23.57 -10.03
CA SER A 465 2.19 -23.07 -10.14
C SER A 465 2.08 -21.60 -9.73
N CYS A 466 2.80 -21.18 -8.67
CA CYS A 466 2.90 -19.77 -8.29
C CYS A 466 3.55 -18.92 -9.38
N TYR A 467 4.72 -19.33 -9.89
CA TYR A 467 5.43 -18.54 -10.90
C TYR A 467 4.68 -18.50 -12.24
N ARG A 468 3.89 -19.53 -12.59
CA ARG A 468 2.97 -19.47 -13.74
C ARG A 468 1.93 -18.36 -13.59
N VAL A 469 1.37 -18.18 -12.39
CA VAL A 469 0.44 -17.07 -12.10
C VAL A 469 1.13 -15.72 -12.28
N VAL A 470 2.38 -15.61 -11.82
CA VAL A 470 3.20 -14.40 -11.98
C VAL A 470 3.44 -14.09 -13.47
N VAL A 471 3.88 -15.08 -14.25
CA VAL A 471 4.11 -14.92 -15.71
C VAL A 471 2.82 -14.56 -16.43
N GLU A 472 1.70 -15.21 -16.07
CA GLU A 472 0.39 -14.87 -16.63
C GLU A 472 -0.01 -13.43 -16.31
N HIS A 473 0.25 -12.95 -15.09
CA HIS A 473 0.01 -11.56 -14.74
C HIS A 473 0.83 -10.60 -15.59
N ILE A 474 2.14 -10.86 -15.76
CA ILE A 474 3.03 -10.05 -16.59
C ILE A 474 2.52 -9.98 -18.03
N ASN A 475 2.16 -11.13 -18.61
CA ASN A 475 1.71 -11.19 -20.00
C ASN A 475 0.40 -10.43 -20.25
N HIS A 476 -0.50 -10.36 -19.28
CA HIS A 476 -1.80 -9.69 -19.43
C HIS A 476 -1.79 -8.23 -18.98
N ASN A 477 -1.00 -7.89 -17.95
CA ASN A 477 -1.14 -6.63 -17.22
C ASN A 477 0.17 -5.88 -17.02
N GLY A 478 1.32 -6.43 -17.44
CA GLY A 478 2.64 -5.89 -17.14
C GLY A 478 3.16 -6.30 -15.76
N ALA A 479 4.39 -5.87 -15.44
CA ALA A 479 5.09 -6.25 -14.23
C ALA A 479 4.87 -5.29 -13.04
N ASP A 480 4.27 -4.12 -13.25
CA ASP A 480 4.13 -3.05 -12.24
C ASP A 480 3.40 -3.47 -10.94
N GLY A 481 2.58 -4.53 -10.99
CA GLY A 481 1.88 -5.08 -9.82
C GLY A 481 2.65 -6.15 -9.05
N LEU A 482 3.87 -6.46 -9.46
CA LEU A 482 4.69 -7.51 -8.88
C LEU A 482 5.93 -6.88 -8.24
N GLY A 483 6.22 -7.31 -7.03
CA GLY A 483 7.43 -6.91 -6.32
C GLY A 483 8.56 -7.92 -6.57
N SER A 484 9.20 -8.34 -5.49
CA SER A 484 10.40 -9.17 -5.51
C SER A 484 10.11 -10.66 -5.27
N LEU A 485 10.99 -11.51 -5.79
CA LEU A 485 11.13 -12.91 -5.40
C LEU A 485 12.07 -12.99 -4.18
N ILE A 486 11.48 -12.97 -2.99
CA ILE A 486 12.22 -12.92 -1.71
C ILE A 486 12.57 -14.35 -1.27
N VAL A 487 13.85 -14.56 -0.95
CA VAL A 487 14.39 -15.86 -0.50
C VAL A 487 14.67 -15.80 0.99
N SER A 488 13.76 -16.33 1.81
CA SER A 488 13.98 -16.45 3.25
C SER A 488 15.09 -17.43 3.57
N MET A 489 15.75 -17.23 4.71
CA MET A 489 16.88 -18.07 5.17
C MET A 489 17.93 -18.22 4.07
N THR A 490 18.36 -17.12 3.44
CA THR A 490 19.42 -17.15 2.42
C THR A 490 20.76 -17.44 3.07
N ARG A 491 21.39 -18.57 2.71
CA ARG A 491 22.65 -19.05 3.31
C ARG A 491 23.83 -18.92 2.37
N SER A 492 23.58 -18.88 1.06
CA SER A 492 24.63 -19.05 0.04
C SER A 492 24.22 -18.43 -1.31
N LEU A 493 25.16 -18.38 -2.26
CA LEU A 493 24.87 -17.93 -3.63
C LEU A 493 23.93 -18.93 -4.34
N SER A 494 24.12 -20.23 -4.12
CA SER A 494 23.30 -21.26 -4.77
C SER A 494 21.81 -21.14 -4.42
N ASP A 495 21.46 -20.65 -3.23
CA ASP A 495 20.07 -20.42 -2.84
C ASP A 495 19.37 -19.38 -3.75
N LEU A 496 20.09 -18.34 -4.20
CA LEU A 496 19.58 -17.33 -5.12
C LEU A 496 19.57 -17.84 -6.57
N LEU A 497 20.59 -18.59 -6.98
CA LEU A 497 20.65 -19.17 -8.32
C LEU A 497 19.59 -20.28 -8.54
N ALA A 498 19.20 -20.99 -7.47
CA ALA A 498 18.10 -21.94 -7.52
C ALA A 498 16.77 -21.26 -7.92
N VAL A 499 16.54 -20.02 -7.47
CA VAL A 499 15.36 -19.24 -7.89
C VAL A 499 15.40 -18.94 -9.39
N TYR A 500 16.55 -18.56 -9.95
CA TYR A 500 16.67 -18.37 -11.40
C TYR A 500 16.37 -19.65 -12.18
N LEU A 501 16.85 -20.79 -11.69
CA LEU A 501 16.58 -22.09 -12.31
C LEU A 501 15.09 -22.40 -12.33
N VAL A 502 14.40 -22.19 -11.20
CA VAL A 502 12.96 -22.44 -11.09
C VAL A 502 12.15 -21.41 -11.91
N ALA A 503 12.58 -20.15 -11.95
CA ALA A 503 11.98 -19.10 -12.78
C ALA A 503 12.08 -19.43 -14.29
N ARG A 504 13.19 -20.03 -14.73
CA ARG A 504 13.37 -20.50 -16.11
C ARG A 504 12.31 -21.52 -16.52
N GLU A 505 11.93 -22.45 -15.63
CA GLU A 505 10.99 -23.54 -15.94
C GLU A 505 9.61 -23.06 -16.41
N VAL A 506 9.21 -21.83 -16.06
CA VAL A 506 7.91 -21.26 -16.43
C VAL A 506 8.02 -20.06 -17.37
N GLY A 507 9.24 -19.71 -17.80
CA GLY A 507 9.49 -18.53 -18.65
C GLY A 507 9.56 -17.20 -17.90
N LEU A 508 9.65 -17.21 -16.56
CA LEU A 508 9.91 -16.01 -15.78
C LEU A 508 11.37 -15.55 -15.91
N ALA A 509 12.29 -16.51 -16.06
CA ALA A 509 13.59 -16.25 -16.65
C ALA A 509 13.55 -16.59 -18.15
N MET A 510 13.89 -15.62 -18.99
CA MET A 510 13.73 -15.68 -20.44
C MET A 510 15.04 -15.37 -21.16
N GLN A 511 15.19 -15.92 -22.36
CA GLN A 511 16.37 -15.71 -23.20
C GLN A 511 16.24 -14.35 -23.91
N THR A 512 17.27 -13.51 -23.78
CA THR A 512 17.45 -12.27 -24.56
C THR A 512 18.66 -12.42 -25.48
N GLU A 513 18.95 -11.39 -26.28
CA GLU A 513 20.16 -11.33 -27.12
C GLU A 513 21.45 -11.43 -26.27
N ASP A 514 21.43 -10.84 -25.07
CA ASP A 514 22.59 -10.83 -24.16
C ASP A 514 22.70 -12.10 -23.29
N GLY A 515 21.66 -12.94 -23.26
CA GLY A 515 21.63 -14.16 -22.45
C GLY A 515 20.33 -14.35 -21.67
N LEU A 516 20.31 -15.36 -20.81
CA LEU A 516 19.20 -15.57 -19.88
C LEU A 516 19.14 -14.43 -18.86
N VAL A 517 17.94 -13.88 -18.64
CA VAL A 517 17.61 -12.84 -17.65
C VAL A 517 16.36 -13.23 -16.87
N CYS A 518 16.25 -12.80 -15.61
CA CYS A 518 15.03 -12.94 -14.83
C CYS A 518 14.25 -11.62 -14.83
N GLN A 519 12.95 -11.68 -15.14
CA GLN A 519 12.13 -10.47 -15.25
C GLN A 519 11.89 -9.78 -13.90
N LEU A 520 11.85 -10.54 -12.79
CA LEU A 520 11.64 -10.01 -11.45
C LEU A 520 12.93 -9.99 -10.61
N PRO A 521 13.06 -9.06 -9.65
CA PRO A 521 14.19 -9.02 -8.74
C PRO A 521 14.20 -10.27 -7.85
N VAL A 522 15.37 -10.89 -7.69
CA VAL A 522 15.58 -11.94 -6.67
C VAL A 522 16.27 -11.29 -5.48
N VAL A 523 15.66 -11.39 -4.31
CA VAL A 523 16.06 -10.64 -3.11
C VAL A 523 16.46 -11.60 -1.99
N PRO A 524 17.73 -11.58 -1.55
CA PRO A 524 18.12 -12.34 -0.37
C PRO A 524 17.50 -11.73 0.89
N LEU A 525 16.95 -12.58 1.75
CA LEU A 525 16.60 -12.26 3.13
C LEU A 525 17.58 -12.98 4.07
N PHE A 526 18.39 -12.20 4.78
CA PHE A 526 19.34 -12.67 5.80
C PHE A 526 18.74 -12.50 7.19
N GLU A 527 18.55 -13.61 7.91
CA GLU A 527 17.77 -13.65 9.17
C GLU A 527 18.61 -14.08 10.38
N THR A 528 19.61 -14.94 10.19
CA THR A 528 20.47 -15.37 11.30
C THR A 528 21.72 -14.49 11.40
N ILE A 529 22.34 -14.47 12.59
CA ILE A 529 23.60 -13.75 12.82
C ILE A 529 24.70 -14.25 11.86
N ASP A 530 24.77 -15.57 11.65
CA ASP A 530 25.76 -16.17 10.76
C ASP A 530 25.51 -15.78 9.29
N ASP A 531 24.24 -15.73 8.87
CA ASP A 531 23.87 -15.27 7.53
C ASP A 531 24.25 -13.80 7.33
N LEU A 532 24.00 -12.94 8.33
CA LEU A 532 24.35 -11.52 8.28
C LEU A 532 25.87 -11.29 8.22
N GLN A 533 26.66 -12.13 8.89
CA GLN A 533 28.12 -12.09 8.79
C GLN A 533 28.62 -12.47 7.39
N GLN A 534 27.95 -13.41 6.74
CA GLN A 534 28.30 -13.89 5.40
C GLN A 534 27.70 -13.06 4.26
N ALA A 535 26.65 -12.27 4.55
CA ALA A 535 25.88 -11.50 3.58
C ALA A 535 26.75 -10.66 2.61
N PRO A 536 27.81 -9.95 3.03
CA PRO A 536 28.64 -9.18 2.08
C PRO A 536 29.32 -10.06 1.02
N GLN A 537 29.76 -11.27 1.39
CA GLN A 537 30.40 -12.20 0.46
C GLN A 537 29.38 -12.80 -0.50
N ILE A 538 28.22 -13.23 0.02
CA ILE A 538 27.12 -13.79 -0.78
C ILE A 538 26.64 -12.74 -1.79
N LEU A 539 26.38 -11.52 -1.33
CA LEU A 539 25.92 -10.41 -2.16
C LEU A 539 26.95 -10.04 -3.23
N LYS A 540 28.24 -9.98 -2.87
CA LYS A 540 29.31 -9.73 -3.85
C LYS A 540 29.31 -10.80 -4.94
N ALA A 541 29.25 -12.07 -4.56
CA ALA A 541 29.24 -13.18 -5.50
C ALA A 541 28.01 -13.12 -6.41
N PHE A 542 26.83 -12.81 -5.85
CA PHE A 542 25.59 -12.65 -6.58
C PHE A 542 25.63 -11.48 -7.57
N LEU A 543 26.08 -10.30 -7.15
CA LEU A 543 26.20 -9.12 -8.00
C LEU A 543 27.24 -9.28 -9.13
N THR A 544 28.25 -10.14 -8.94
CA THR A 544 29.23 -10.47 -9.98
C THR A 544 28.80 -11.59 -10.91
N HIS A 545 27.71 -12.30 -10.59
CA HIS A 545 27.26 -13.42 -11.40
C HIS A 545 26.69 -12.92 -12.74
N PRO A 546 27.10 -13.48 -13.90
CA PRO A 546 26.72 -12.95 -15.21
C PRO A 546 25.21 -12.87 -15.45
N LEU A 547 24.44 -13.87 -15.01
CA LEU A 547 22.98 -13.86 -15.13
C LEU A 547 22.36 -12.74 -14.29
N THR A 548 22.90 -12.48 -13.09
CA THR A 548 22.43 -11.42 -12.21
C THR A 548 22.71 -10.07 -12.83
N GLN A 549 23.92 -9.83 -13.35
CA GLN A 549 24.26 -8.57 -14.03
C GLN A 549 23.33 -8.28 -15.21
N ARG A 550 23.06 -9.29 -16.05
CA ARG A 550 22.11 -9.11 -17.16
C ARG A 550 20.69 -8.89 -16.68
N SER A 551 20.25 -9.58 -15.64
CA SER A 551 18.91 -9.37 -15.06
C SER A 551 18.77 -7.97 -14.48
N LEU A 552 19.77 -7.48 -13.76
CA LEU A 552 19.77 -6.12 -13.22
C LEU A 552 19.79 -5.06 -14.32
N ALA A 553 20.53 -5.28 -15.42
CA ALA A 553 20.52 -4.40 -16.59
C ALA A 553 19.15 -4.41 -17.30
N TYR A 554 18.57 -5.59 -17.51
CA TYR A 554 17.23 -5.74 -18.07
C TYR A 554 16.19 -5.02 -17.22
N GLN A 555 16.20 -5.24 -15.90
CA GLN A 555 15.29 -4.60 -14.95
C GLN A 555 15.50 -3.10 -14.86
N GLN A 556 16.75 -2.62 -15.00
CA GLN A 556 17.05 -1.18 -15.07
C GLN A 556 16.33 -0.53 -16.26
N GLU A 557 16.43 -1.14 -17.45
CA GLU A 557 15.80 -0.62 -18.66
C GLU A 557 14.28 -0.66 -18.57
N GLN A 558 13.70 -1.80 -18.16
CA GLN A 558 12.24 -1.96 -18.06
C GLN A 558 11.61 -0.99 -17.06
N ASN A 559 12.29 -0.72 -15.95
CA ASN A 559 11.77 0.15 -14.89
C ASN A 559 12.24 1.61 -15.00
N GLY A 560 12.97 1.97 -16.07
CA GLY A 560 13.50 3.32 -16.27
C GLY A 560 14.39 3.82 -15.13
N LEU A 561 15.22 2.94 -14.55
CA LEU A 561 16.12 3.28 -13.44
C LEU A 561 17.41 3.91 -13.96
N GLU A 562 17.92 4.92 -13.23
CA GLU A 562 19.19 5.58 -13.57
C GLU A 562 20.41 4.63 -13.48
N GLN A 563 20.33 3.64 -12.60
CA GLN A 563 21.38 2.65 -12.37
C GLN A 563 20.75 1.29 -12.01
N PRO A 564 21.46 0.18 -12.18
CA PRO A 564 21.01 -1.12 -11.70
C PRO A 564 20.83 -1.11 -10.17
N VAL A 565 19.75 -1.72 -9.67
CA VAL A 565 19.42 -1.74 -8.24
C VAL A 565 19.22 -3.17 -7.76
N GLN A 566 19.94 -3.55 -6.70
CA GLN A 566 19.71 -4.80 -5.98
C GLN A 566 19.12 -4.49 -4.61
N GLN A 567 17.93 -5.04 -4.34
CA GLN A 567 17.33 -5.00 -3.01
C GLN A 567 17.92 -6.13 -2.15
N VAL A 568 18.07 -5.86 -0.85
CA VAL A 568 18.50 -6.85 0.16
C VAL A 568 17.58 -6.69 1.36
N MET A 569 17.05 -7.79 1.86
CA MET A 569 16.21 -7.80 3.04
C MET A 569 17.01 -8.29 4.26
N VAL A 570 16.79 -7.64 5.40
CA VAL A 570 17.40 -7.98 6.68
C VAL A 570 16.27 -8.25 7.67
N GLY A 571 16.30 -9.43 8.29
CA GLY A 571 15.29 -9.93 9.23
C GLY A 571 15.76 -9.97 10.67
#